data_AF-A0A1S1JD24-F1
#
_entry.id   AF-A0A1S1JD24-F1
#
_cell.length_a   1.000
_cell.length_b   1.000
_cell.length_c   1.000
_cell.angle_alpha   90.00
_cell.angle_beta   90.00
_cell.angle_gamma   90.00
#
_symmetry.space_group_name_H-M   'P 1'
#
loop_
_entity.id
_entity.type
_entity.pdbx_description
1 polymer ?
#
loop_
_entity_poly.entity_id
_entity_poly.type
_entity_poly.pdbx_seq_one_letter_code
_entity_poly.pdbx_strand_id
1 'polypeptide(L)'
;IEQAKSYWNAEYAKPEMMLFNINGPCANRDPGHLDSPSFRGVRHENAPTWLCSVMGKSGLFTDYLIKMAQVITWFSLDEGSGFTYWPDGPLKPPARVLPPINNRGVVVQNEMMVHRGEANGPLEQQVPRGLAFDTVFTGDPADRDQWLLKNGEDVIARHHTDELRFLVHWSAEVFSDYDELKKNMDGSDDITIERAIGMMVDDLRGKGIKLEVPGEPLHDAAFIAALNAAYDL
;
A
#
# COMPACT_ATOMS: atom_id res chain seq x y z
N ILE A 1 8.86 7.15 -16.68
CA ILE A 1 7.74 8.01 -17.11
C ILE A 1 6.89 7.30 -18.17
N GLU A 2 7.45 6.88 -19.31
CA GLU A 2 6.67 6.17 -20.35
C GLU A 2 5.95 4.91 -19.83
N GLN A 3 6.63 4.03 -19.08
CA GLN A 3 6.03 2.84 -18.46
C GLN A 3 4.87 3.17 -17.50
N ALA A 4 4.98 4.27 -16.75
CA ALA A 4 3.96 4.73 -15.82
C ALA A 4 2.73 5.28 -16.56
N LYS A 5 2.94 6.01 -17.66
CA LYS A 5 1.86 6.50 -18.53
C LYS A 5 1.18 5.37 -19.29
N SER A 6 1.94 4.39 -19.79
CA SER A 6 1.40 3.28 -20.56
C SER A 6 0.53 2.34 -19.73
N TYR A 7 0.78 2.23 -18.41
CA TYR A 7 0.02 1.36 -17.52
C TYR A 7 -1.48 1.67 -17.54
N TRP A 8 -1.85 2.95 -17.61
CA TRP A 8 -3.24 3.43 -17.69
C TRP A 8 -3.59 4.15 -19.00
N ASN A 9 -2.68 4.15 -19.98
CA ASN A 9 -2.76 5.01 -21.17
C ASN A 9 -3.12 6.47 -20.82
N ALA A 10 -2.38 7.04 -19.86
CA ALA A 10 -2.66 8.35 -19.27
C ALA A 10 -1.93 9.50 -19.98
N GLU A 11 -2.66 10.58 -20.24
CA GLU A 11 -2.11 11.82 -20.82
C GLU A 11 -1.60 12.77 -19.73
N TYR A 12 -2.28 12.82 -18.59
CA TYR A 12 -1.97 13.73 -17.48
C TYR A 12 -1.55 12.96 -16.23
N ALA A 13 -0.74 13.61 -15.39
CA ALA A 13 -0.34 13.08 -14.09
C ALA A 13 -0.21 14.22 -13.07
N LYS A 14 -0.57 13.93 -11.82
CA LYS A 14 -0.35 14.79 -10.66
C LYS A 14 0.53 14.02 -9.66
N PRO A 15 1.76 14.49 -9.36
CA PRO A 15 2.57 13.90 -8.30
C PRO A 15 1.81 13.88 -6.98
N GLU A 16 1.88 12.77 -6.27
CA GLU A 16 1.12 12.57 -5.03
C GLU A 16 2.06 12.38 -3.84
N MET A 17 2.95 11.39 -3.90
CA MET A 17 3.84 11.07 -2.78
C MET A 17 5.22 10.62 -3.23
N MET A 18 6.20 10.88 -2.36
CA MET A 18 7.47 10.17 -2.35
C MET A 18 7.76 9.69 -0.92
N LEU A 19 7.91 8.38 -0.78
CA LEU A 19 8.15 7.70 0.49
C LEU A 19 9.45 6.92 0.41
N PHE A 20 10.20 6.97 1.51
CA PHE A 20 11.47 6.29 1.67
C PHE A 20 11.37 5.34 2.86
N ASN A 21 11.73 4.07 2.67
CA ASN A 21 11.95 3.16 3.80
C ASN A 21 13.40 2.73 3.84
N ILE A 22 13.94 2.71 5.04
CA ILE A 22 15.28 2.21 5.31
C ILE A 22 15.18 1.26 6.50
N ASN A 23 15.71 0.05 6.33
CA ASN A 23 15.73 -0.95 7.39
C ASN A 23 17.01 -1.79 7.32
N GLY A 24 17.49 -2.22 8.49
CA GLY A 24 18.49 -3.30 8.58
C GLY A 24 17.86 -4.66 8.29
N PRO A 25 18.52 -5.77 8.65
CA PRO A 25 17.91 -7.10 8.67
C PRO A 25 16.55 -7.09 9.37
N CYS A 26 15.51 -7.59 8.69
CA CYS A 26 14.14 -7.53 9.18
C CYS A 26 13.34 -8.74 8.71
N ALA A 27 12.55 -9.31 9.63
CA ALA A 27 11.61 -10.36 9.29
C ALA A 27 10.42 -9.78 8.52
N ASN A 28 9.88 -10.53 7.57
CA ASN A 28 8.54 -10.26 7.05
C ASN A 28 7.60 -11.44 7.32
N ARG A 29 6.48 -11.16 7.99
CA ARG A 29 5.40 -12.12 8.30
C ARG A 29 4.10 -11.80 7.59
N ASP A 30 4.10 -10.78 6.74
CA ASP A 30 2.97 -10.40 5.91
C ASP A 30 2.64 -11.54 4.92
N PRO A 31 1.41 -12.07 4.92
CA PRO A 31 0.97 -13.04 3.92
C PRO A 31 0.84 -12.43 2.52
N GLY A 32 0.80 -11.09 2.41
CA GLY A 32 0.49 -10.34 1.19
C GLY A 32 -0.73 -9.45 1.43
N HIS A 33 -0.66 -8.21 0.94
CA HIS A 33 -1.74 -7.23 1.08
C HIS A 33 -1.99 -6.47 -0.23
N LEU A 34 -3.10 -5.73 -0.25
CA LEU A 34 -3.33 -4.63 -1.17
C LEU A 34 -3.11 -3.32 -0.40
N ASP A 35 -2.57 -2.33 -1.08
CA ASP A 35 -2.66 -0.96 -0.59
C ASP A 35 -4.12 -0.49 -0.66
N SER A 36 -4.47 0.53 0.13
CA SER A 36 -5.85 1.03 0.18
C SER A 36 -6.16 1.85 -1.08
N PRO A 37 -7.16 1.47 -1.90
CA PRO A 37 -7.60 2.27 -3.03
C PRO A 37 -8.13 3.63 -2.59
N SER A 38 -8.10 4.58 -3.51
CA SER A 38 -8.71 5.90 -3.36
C SER A 38 -9.77 6.09 -4.43
N PHE A 39 -10.88 6.74 -4.06
CA PHE A 39 -11.95 7.11 -4.98
C PHE A 39 -12.17 8.62 -4.93
N ARG A 40 -12.57 9.24 -6.05
CA ARG A 40 -12.93 10.67 -6.08
C ARG A 40 -13.99 10.94 -5.01
N GLY A 41 -13.71 11.80 -4.04
CA GLY A 41 -14.56 12.08 -2.87
C GLY A 41 -14.45 11.15 -1.65
N VAL A 42 -13.89 9.95 -1.78
CA VAL A 42 -13.70 9.00 -0.64
C VAL A 42 -12.27 8.45 -0.64
N ARG A 43 -11.45 8.97 0.27
CA ARG A 43 -10.00 8.74 0.32
C ARG A 43 -9.49 8.67 1.75
N HIS A 44 -8.20 8.36 1.93
CA HIS A 44 -7.61 8.19 3.26
C HIS A 44 -7.69 9.46 4.14
N GLU A 45 -7.86 10.64 3.53
CA GLU A 45 -7.96 11.92 4.22
C GLU A 45 -9.31 12.12 4.91
N ASN A 46 -10.37 11.48 4.43
CA ASN A 46 -11.74 11.71 4.92
C ASN A 46 -12.52 10.43 5.25
N ALA A 47 -11.97 9.24 4.93
CA ALA A 47 -12.63 7.96 5.12
C ALA A 47 -11.69 6.93 5.76
N PRO A 48 -12.25 6.02 6.57
CA PRO A 48 -11.45 4.95 7.17
C PRO A 48 -11.00 3.94 6.11
N THR A 49 -9.79 3.40 6.27
CA THR A 49 -9.17 2.42 5.35
C THR A 49 -10.08 1.22 5.05
N TRP A 50 -10.87 0.76 6.02
CA TRP A 50 -11.79 -0.36 5.81
C TRP A 50 -12.85 -0.03 4.76
N LEU A 51 -13.36 1.20 4.71
CA LEU A 51 -14.39 1.60 3.75
C LEU A 51 -13.82 1.58 2.33
N CYS A 52 -12.68 2.22 2.13
CA CYS A 52 -11.98 2.22 0.84
C CYS A 52 -11.66 0.78 0.39
N SER A 53 -11.20 -0.07 1.31
CA SER A 53 -10.90 -1.47 1.02
C SER A 53 -12.14 -2.24 0.54
N VAL A 54 -13.28 -2.09 1.22
CA VAL A 54 -14.54 -2.77 0.82
C VAL A 54 -15.08 -2.19 -0.49
N MET A 55 -14.99 -0.87 -0.70
CA MET A 55 -15.31 -0.26 -1.99
C MET A 55 -14.49 -0.88 -3.12
N GLY A 56 -13.17 -1.05 -2.94
CA GLY A 56 -12.30 -1.74 -3.90
C GLY A 56 -12.74 -3.18 -4.17
N LYS A 57 -12.94 -3.97 -3.11
CA LYS A 57 -13.39 -5.38 -3.21
C LYS A 57 -14.73 -5.52 -3.94
N SER A 58 -15.64 -4.56 -3.74
CA SER A 58 -16.98 -4.62 -4.36
C SER A 58 -16.96 -4.51 -5.88
N GLY A 59 -15.95 -3.86 -6.47
CA GLY A 59 -15.89 -3.54 -7.90
C GLY A 59 -16.90 -2.49 -8.38
N LEU A 60 -17.81 -2.03 -7.51
CA LEU A 60 -18.91 -1.12 -7.85
C LEU A 60 -18.45 0.31 -8.17
N PHE A 61 -17.25 0.68 -7.75
CA PHE A 61 -16.75 2.06 -7.77
C PHE A 61 -15.65 2.30 -8.80
N THR A 62 -15.54 1.43 -9.81
CA THR A 62 -14.51 1.52 -10.86
C THR A 62 -14.50 2.90 -11.53
N ASP A 63 -15.67 3.49 -11.79
CA ASP A 63 -15.77 4.82 -12.41
C ASP A 63 -15.18 5.92 -11.52
N TYR A 64 -15.24 5.78 -10.19
CA TYR A 64 -14.72 6.74 -9.22
C TYR A 64 -13.26 6.47 -8.81
N LEU A 65 -12.70 5.33 -9.19
CA LEU A 65 -11.34 4.93 -8.81
C LEU A 65 -10.34 5.97 -9.31
N ILE A 66 -9.44 6.39 -8.43
CA ILE A 66 -8.28 7.18 -8.82
C ILE A 66 -7.21 6.22 -9.30
N LYS A 67 -6.89 6.33 -10.59
CA LYS A 67 -5.81 5.57 -11.20
C LYS A 67 -4.48 6.12 -10.72
N MET A 68 -3.61 5.22 -10.31
CA MET A 68 -2.27 5.55 -9.84
C MET A 68 -1.22 4.92 -10.76
N ALA A 69 -0.13 5.64 -10.95
CA ALA A 69 1.11 5.05 -11.38
C ALA A 69 2.11 5.14 -10.22
N GLN A 70 2.48 3.98 -9.69
CA GLN A 70 3.45 3.87 -8.61
C GLN A 70 4.70 3.17 -9.11
N VAL A 71 5.85 3.63 -8.61
CA VAL A 71 7.15 3.03 -8.82
C VAL A 71 7.72 2.69 -7.46
N ILE A 72 7.95 1.41 -7.21
CA ILE A 72 8.73 0.96 -6.06
C ILE A 72 10.05 0.44 -6.58
N THR A 73 11.16 0.96 -6.05
CA THR A 73 12.50 0.47 -6.32
C THR A 73 13.25 0.20 -5.02
N TRP A 74 14.11 -0.80 -5.05
CA TRP A 74 14.93 -1.19 -3.91
C TRP A 74 16.42 -1.03 -4.20
N PHE A 75 17.16 -0.83 -3.12
CA PHE A 75 18.62 -0.87 -3.07
C PHE A 75 18.97 -1.79 -1.90
N SER A 76 19.18 -3.06 -2.21
CA SER A 76 19.55 -4.08 -1.24
C SER A 76 20.49 -5.08 -1.90
N LEU A 77 21.62 -5.33 -1.24
CA LEU A 77 22.65 -6.26 -1.70
C LEU A 77 22.42 -7.69 -1.15
N ASP A 78 21.44 -7.86 -0.28
CA ASP A 78 21.13 -9.15 0.33
C ASP A 78 20.58 -10.16 -0.68
N GLU A 79 21.26 -11.30 -0.77
CA GLU A 79 20.89 -12.44 -1.62
C GLU A 79 19.67 -13.23 -1.10
N GLY A 80 19.23 -12.98 0.13
CA GLY A 80 18.01 -13.54 0.72
C GLY A 80 16.76 -12.67 0.57
N SER A 81 16.92 -11.42 0.13
CA SER A 81 15.85 -10.43 0.01
C SER A 81 14.95 -10.68 -1.21
N GLY A 82 13.89 -9.89 -1.36
CA GLY A 82 13.00 -10.00 -2.51
C GLY A 82 11.69 -9.24 -2.38
N PHE A 83 10.84 -9.45 -3.38
CA PHE A 83 9.48 -8.92 -3.43
C PHE A 83 8.58 -9.95 -4.10
N THR A 84 7.54 -10.39 -3.39
CA THR A 84 6.54 -11.32 -3.90
C THR A 84 5.30 -10.55 -4.35
N TYR A 85 4.73 -10.91 -5.50
CA TYR A 85 3.49 -10.30 -6.01
C TYR A 85 2.61 -11.31 -6.75
N TRP A 86 1.32 -11.02 -6.89
CA TRP A 86 0.33 -11.90 -7.50
C TRP A 86 -0.34 -11.18 -8.69
N PRO A 87 0.23 -11.27 -9.90
CA PRO A 87 -0.25 -10.52 -11.06
C PRO A 87 -1.63 -11.00 -11.55
N ASP A 88 -1.93 -12.29 -11.36
CA ASP A 88 -3.18 -12.92 -11.80
C ASP A 88 -4.19 -13.12 -10.65
N GLY A 89 -3.96 -12.43 -9.52
CA GLY A 89 -4.79 -12.48 -8.32
C GLY A 89 -4.29 -13.43 -7.23
N PRO A 90 -4.77 -13.26 -5.98
CA PRO A 90 -4.21 -13.90 -4.78
C PRO A 90 -4.33 -15.43 -4.75
N LEU A 91 -5.27 -16.00 -5.50
CA LEU A 91 -5.48 -17.45 -5.58
C LEU A 91 -4.62 -18.13 -6.66
N LYS A 92 -3.82 -17.35 -7.41
CA LYS A 92 -2.91 -17.87 -8.44
C LYS A 92 -1.48 -17.96 -7.91
N PRO A 93 -0.58 -18.69 -8.57
CA PRO A 93 0.82 -18.73 -8.16
C PRO A 93 1.44 -17.31 -8.14
N PRO A 94 2.27 -16.99 -7.13
CA PRO A 94 2.97 -15.71 -7.09
C PRO A 94 4.09 -15.64 -8.13
N ALA A 95 4.44 -14.41 -8.51
CA ALA A 95 5.69 -14.05 -9.13
C ALA A 95 6.62 -13.36 -8.10
N ARG A 96 7.91 -13.29 -8.42
CA ARG A 96 8.93 -12.71 -7.52
C ARG A 96 9.92 -11.86 -8.29
N VAL A 97 10.28 -10.73 -7.69
CA VAL A 97 11.53 -10.02 -8.04
C VAL A 97 12.63 -10.67 -7.22
N LEU A 98 13.45 -11.49 -7.89
CA LEU A 98 14.54 -12.23 -7.24
C LEU A 98 15.69 -11.31 -6.79
N PRO A 99 16.40 -11.67 -5.72
CA PRO A 99 17.57 -10.93 -5.26
C PRO A 99 18.77 -11.03 -6.23
N PRO A 100 19.76 -10.14 -6.09
CA PRO A 100 19.71 -8.92 -5.28
C PRO A 100 18.72 -7.92 -5.91
N ILE A 101 17.89 -7.31 -5.08
CA ILE A 101 16.93 -6.29 -5.51
C ILE A 101 17.59 -4.90 -5.46
N ASN A 102 18.75 -4.76 -6.11
CA ASN A 102 19.51 -3.51 -6.13
C ASN A 102 19.30 -2.74 -7.42
N ASN A 103 18.79 -1.51 -7.32
CA ASN A 103 18.41 -0.67 -8.46
C ASN A 103 17.44 -1.39 -9.41
N ARG A 104 16.52 -2.17 -8.83
CA ARG A 104 15.44 -2.85 -9.53
C ARG A 104 14.12 -2.32 -9.00
N GLY A 105 13.19 -2.05 -9.91
CA GLY A 105 11.89 -1.54 -9.54
C GLY A 105 10.75 -2.15 -10.34
N VAL A 106 9.55 -1.96 -9.80
CA VAL A 106 8.27 -2.35 -10.40
C VAL A 106 7.45 -1.10 -10.65
N VAL A 107 6.68 -1.11 -11.73
CA VAL A 107 5.66 -0.11 -12.03
C VAL A 107 4.31 -0.78 -11.89
N VAL A 108 3.45 -0.25 -11.04
CA VAL A 108 2.18 -0.89 -10.69
C VAL A 108 1.19 0.11 -10.11
N GLN A 109 -0.07 -0.30 -9.98
CA GLN A 109 -1.00 0.26 -9.01
C GLN A 109 -1.14 -0.75 -7.86
N ASN A 110 -0.48 -0.50 -6.72
CA ASN A 110 -0.38 -1.40 -5.58
C ASN A 110 -1.74 -1.78 -4.99
N GLU A 111 -2.73 -0.91 -5.14
CA GLU A 111 -4.10 -1.12 -4.67
C GLU A 111 -4.83 -2.19 -5.49
N MET A 112 -4.25 -2.63 -6.62
CA MET A 112 -4.84 -3.58 -7.58
C MET A 112 -4.03 -4.89 -7.70
N MET A 113 -2.89 -5.02 -7.02
CA MET A 113 -2.03 -6.20 -7.10
C MET A 113 -1.62 -6.63 -5.70
N VAL A 114 -2.00 -7.84 -5.28
CA VAL A 114 -1.55 -8.36 -3.98
C VAL A 114 -0.04 -8.49 -4.00
N HIS A 115 0.62 -8.01 -2.95
CA HIS A 115 2.08 -7.98 -2.89
C HIS A 115 2.60 -7.98 -1.46
N ARG A 116 3.91 -8.22 -1.33
CA ARG A 116 4.66 -8.05 -0.07
C ARG A 116 6.15 -7.92 -0.35
N GLY A 117 6.85 -7.19 0.52
CA GLY A 117 8.31 -7.34 0.64
C GLY A 117 8.65 -8.75 1.14
N GLU A 118 9.87 -9.22 0.90
CA GLU A 118 10.37 -10.43 1.58
C GLU A 118 11.30 -10.03 2.73
N ALA A 119 11.55 -10.94 3.66
CA ALA A 119 12.52 -10.71 4.74
C ALA A 119 13.91 -10.44 4.17
N ASN A 120 14.78 -9.77 4.94
CA ASN A 120 16.16 -9.55 4.54
C ASN A 120 17.13 -9.72 5.72
N GLY A 121 18.38 -10.04 5.40
CA GLY A 121 19.50 -10.23 6.31
C GLY A 121 19.43 -11.51 7.15
N PRO A 122 20.45 -11.76 7.99
CA PRO A 122 20.56 -12.96 8.80
C PRO A 122 19.39 -13.12 9.79
N LEU A 123 18.88 -14.34 9.94
CA LEU A 123 17.67 -14.64 10.72
C LEU A 123 17.77 -14.17 12.18
N GLU A 124 18.95 -14.33 12.79
CA GLU A 124 19.24 -13.92 14.16
C GLU A 124 19.23 -12.39 14.37
N GLN A 125 19.32 -11.61 13.28
CA GLN A 125 19.29 -10.15 13.30
C GLN A 125 17.91 -9.57 12.93
N GLN A 126 17.04 -10.36 12.31
CA GLN A 126 15.73 -9.91 11.81
C GLN A 126 14.76 -9.44 12.89
N VAL A 127 14.98 -9.83 14.15
CA VAL A 127 14.22 -9.38 15.32
C VAL A 127 15.20 -9.06 16.46
N PRO A 128 15.79 -7.85 16.47
CA PRO A 128 16.78 -7.47 17.48
C PRO A 128 16.23 -7.58 18.90
N ARG A 129 17.05 -8.12 19.81
CA ARG A 129 16.70 -8.19 21.23
C ARG A 129 16.57 -6.77 21.80
N GLY A 130 15.46 -6.48 22.45
CA GLY A 130 15.22 -5.18 23.08
C GLY A 130 14.53 -4.17 22.17
N LEU A 131 14.11 -4.54 20.96
CA LEU A 131 13.27 -3.68 20.11
C LEU A 131 12.00 -3.25 20.87
N ALA A 132 11.75 -1.94 20.91
CA ALA A 132 10.66 -1.30 21.64
C ALA A 132 10.02 -0.20 20.78
N PHE A 133 8.87 0.32 21.22
CA PHE A 133 8.14 1.37 20.48
C PHE A 133 8.90 2.69 20.38
N ASP A 134 9.84 2.94 21.28
CA ASP A 134 10.70 4.13 21.35
C ASP A 134 12.12 3.88 20.80
N THR A 135 12.37 2.71 20.19
CA THR A 135 13.64 2.47 19.49
C THR A 135 13.81 3.43 18.32
N VAL A 136 14.98 4.08 18.24
CA VAL A 136 15.34 4.95 17.11
C VAL A 136 16.33 4.27 16.18
N PHE A 137 16.22 4.52 14.88
CA PHE A 137 17.17 4.09 13.84
C PHE A 137 17.94 5.30 13.31
N THR A 138 19.27 5.31 13.45
CA THR A 138 20.12 6.47 13.13
C THR A 138 21.45 6.04 12.51
N GLY A 139 22.09 6.92 11.73
CA GLY A 139 23.52 6.76 11.42
C GLY A 139 24.38 6.86 12.69
N ASP A 140 25.54 6.20 12.68
CA ASP A 140 26.54 6.33 13.74
C ASP A 140 27.40 7.60 13.53
N PRO A 141 27.44 8.54 14.49
CA PRO A 141 28.31 9.70 14.40
C PRO A 141 29.82 9.38 14.31
N ALA A 142 30.25 8.20 14.77
CA ALA A 142 31.64 7.78 14.74
C ALA A 142 32.06 7.07 13.45
N ASP A 143 31.09 6.56 12.67
CA ASP A 143 31.35 5.80 11.45
C ASP A 143 30.22 6.01 10.43
N ARG A 144 30.55 6.64 9.30
CA ARG A 144 29.59 7.00 8.25
C ARG A 144 28.91 5.78 7.61
N ASP A 145 29.55 4.61 7.66
CA ASP A 145 29.06 3.42 7.00
C ASP A 145 28.23 2.54 7.96
N GLN A 146 28.03 2.99 9.21
CA GLN A 146 27.31 2.28 10.26
C GLN A 146 25.99 2.95 10.64
N TRP A 147 25.01 2.10 10.98
CA TRP A 147 23.68 2.47 11.44
C TRP A 147 23.40 1.77 12.77
N LEU A 148 22.68 2.47 13.65
CA LEU A 148 22.40 2.07 15.02
C LEU A 148 20.90 1.98 15.26
N LEU A 149 20.49 0.95 15.97
CA LEU A 149 19.21 0.91 16.67
C LEU A 149 19.48 1.23 18.14
N LYS A 150 18.82 2.25 18.68
CA LYS A 150 19.03 2.70 20.07
C LYS A 150 17.74 2.75 20.87
N ASN A 151 17.82 2.36 22.13
CA ASN A 151 16.85 2.68 23.17
C ASN A 151 17.48 3.69 24.14
N GLY A 152 17.16 4.98 23.98
CA GLY A 152 17.90 6.04 24.67
C GLY A 152 19.38 6.02 24.28
N GLU A 153 20.25 5.71 25.25
CA GLU A 153 21.70 5.59 25.01
C GLU A 153 22.17 4.16 24.69
N ASP A 154 21.33 3.15 24.94
CA ASP A 154 21.71 1.76 24.72
C ASP A 154 21.60 1.42 23.24
N VAL A 155 22.71 0.98 22.64
CA VAL A 155 22.74 0.44 21.27
C VAL A 155 22.31 -1.03 21.31
N ILE A 156 21.16 -1.35 20.71
CA ILE A 156 20.61 -2.72 20.71
C ILE A 156 20.96 -3.51 19.44
N ALA A 157 21.26 -2.81 18.34
CA ALA A 157 21.78 -3.40 17.12
C ALA A 157 22.59 -2.39 16.32
N ARG A 158 23.44 -2.91 15.44
CA ARG A 158 24.34 -2.15 14.58
C ARG A 158 24.41 -2.84 13.23
N HIS A 159 24.28 -2.06 12.16
CA HIS A 159 24.26 -2.56 10.79
C HIS A 159 25.18 -1.72 9.92
N HIS A 160 25.93 -2.38 9.04
CA HIS A 160 26.68 -1.70 8.00
C HIS A 160 25.74 -1.30 6.85
N THR A 161 26.12 -0.27 6.08
CA THR A 161 25.27 0.30 5.02
C THR A 161 24.93 -0.70 3.92
N ASP A 162 25.81 -1.65 3.63
CA ASP A 162 25.57 -2.73 2.64
C ASP A 162 24.59 -3.81 3.13
N GLU A 163 24.30 -3.87 4.43
CA GLU A 163 23.31 -4.77 5.04
C GLU A 163 21.89 -4.17 5.00
N LEU A 164 21.77 -2.89 4.65
CA LEU A 164 20.49 -2.22 4.62
C LEU A 164 19.67 -2.59 3.38
N ARG A 165 18.36 -2.53 3.55
CA ARG A 165 17.40 -2.45 2.47
C ARG A 165 16.85 -1.03 2.46
N PHE A 166 17.10 -0.34 1.36
CA PHE A 166 16.52 0.96 1.08
C PHE A 166 15.45 0.82 0.00
N LEU A 167 14.31 1.46 0.20
CA LEU A 167 13.16 1.45 -0.68
C LEU A 167 12.80 2.90 -1.02
N VAL A 168 12.62 3.18 -2.31
CA VAL A 168 12.02 4.41 -2.80
C VAL A 168 10.68 4.08 -3.43
N HIS A 169 9.62 4.69 -2.92
CA HIS A 169 8.27 4.60 -3.45
C HIS A 169 7.87 5.99 -3.96
N TRP A 170 7.59 6.08 -5.25
CA TRP A 170 7.04 7.27 -5.88
C TRP A 170 5.65 6.98 -6.41
N SER A 171 4.72 7.91 -6.24
CA SER A 171 3.35 7.80 -6.73
C SER A 171 2.89 9.06 -7.45
N ALA A 172 2.03 8.86 -8.45
CA ALA A 172 1.26 9.92 -9.07
C ALA A 172 -0.15 9.43 -9.39
N GLU A 173 -1.12 10.30 -9.18
CA GLU A 173 -2.45 10.15 -9.80
C GLU A 173 -2.30 10.36 -11.30
N VAL A 174 -2.93 9.51 -12.10
CA VAL A 174 -2.85 9.58 -13.57
C VAL A 174 -4.23 9.64 -14.19
N PHE A 175 -4.37 10.41 -15.27
CA PHE A 175 -5.65 10.68 -15.92
C PHE A 175 -5.55 10.41 -17.41
N SER A 176 -6.54 9.73 -17.95
CA SER A 176 -6.62 9.36 -19.36
C SER A 176 -6.81 10.58 -20.25
N ASP A 177 -7.51 11.60 -19.77
CA ASP A 177 -7.77 12.85 -20.49
C ASP A 177 -7.94 14.05 -19.54
N TYR A 178 -8.16 15.23 -20.14
CA TYR A 178 -8.35 16.48 -19.40
C TYR A 178 -9.68 16.51 -18.62
N ASP A 179 -10.73 15.83 -19.09
CA ASP A 179 -12.03 15.82 -18.42
C ASP A 179 -11.95 15.05 -17.10
N GLU A 180 -11.26 13.92 -17.09
CA GLU A 180 -10.99 13.14 -15.87
C GLU A 180 -10.10 13.92 -14.89
N LEU A 181 -9.02 14.55 -15.39
CA LEU A 181 -8.19 15.44 -14.58
C LEU A 181 -9.05 16.54 -13.95
N LYS A 182 -9.90 17.19 -14.75
CA LYS A 182 -10.75 18.29 -14.30
C LYS A 182 -11.70 17.85 -13.20
N LYS A 183 -12.45 16.75 -13.40
CA LYS A 183 -13.35 16.16 -12.39
C LYS A 183 -12.64 15.94 -11.06
N ASN A 184 -11.41 15.45 -11.12
CA ASN A 184 -10.61 15.19 -9.94
C ASN A 184 -10.08 16.47 -9.27
N MET A 185 -9.78 17.53 -10.04
CA MET A 185 -9.27 18.80 -9.49
C MET A 185 -10.38 19.70 -8.93
N ASP A 186 -11.57 19.68 -9.53
CA ASP A 186 -12.69 20.54 -9.13
C ASP A 186 -13.74 19.84 -8.26
N GLY A 187 -13.60 18.52 -8.07
CA GLY A 187 -14.51 17.70 -7.26
C GLY A 187 -15.91 17.55 -7.85
N SER A 188 -16.10 17.86 -9.14
CA SER A 188 -17.43 17.84 -9.80
C SER A 188 -18.07 16.46 -9.92
N ASP A 189 -17.30 15.40 -9.71
CA ASP A 189 -17.74 14.00 -9.80
C ASP A 189 -17.24 13.18 -8.58
N ASP A 190 -17.17 13.84 -7.43
CA ASP A 190 -16.83 13.19 -6.15
C ASP A 190 -18.03 12.39 -5.63
N ILE A 191 -17.79 11.13 -5.23
CA ILE A 191 -18.76 10.34 -4.49
C ILE A 191 -18.69 10.72 -3.00
N THR A 192 -19.82 10.72 -2.31
CA THR A 192 -19.85 10.88 -0.85
C THR A 192 -19.79 9.52 -0.15
N ILE A 193 -19.39 9.52 1.13
CA ILE A 193 -19.38 8.32 1.96
C ILE A 193 -20.79 7.70 2.06
N GLU A 194 -21.82 8.53 2.25
CA GLU A 194 -23.21 8.08 2.35
C GLU A 194 -23.66 7.42 1.05
N ARG A 195 -23.25 8.00 -0.10
CA ARG A 195 -23.56 7.43 -1.41
C ARG A 195 -22.85 6.10 -1.63
N ALA A 196 -21.58 6.00 -1.23
CA ALA A 196 -20.81 4.76 -1.32
C ALA A 196 -21.43 3.64 -0.47
N ILE A 197 -21.78 3.94 0.79
CA ILE A 197 -22.48 2.99 1.66
C ILE A 197 -23.83 2.57 1.04
N GLY A 198 -24.61 3.54 0.56
CA GLY A 198 -25.90 3.28 -0.07
C GLY A 198 -25.79 2.36 -1.28
N MET A 199 -24.82 2.59 -2.16
CA MET A 199 -24.57 1.75 -3.34
C MET A 199 -24.26 0.30 -2.96
N MET A 200 -23.40 0.07 -1.97
CA MET A 200 -23.09 -1.28 -1.51
C MET A 200 -24.29 -1.96 -0.84
N VAL A 201 -25.08 -1.23 -0.05
CA VAL A 201 -26.28 -1.79 0.60
C VAL A 201 -27.35 -2.14 -0.43
N ASP A 202 -27.54 -1.31 -1.45
CA ASP A 202 -28.48 -1.59 -2.55
C ASP A 202 -28.04 -2.80 -3.39
N ASP A 203 -26.73 -2.93 -3.66
CA ASP A 203 -26.17 -4.12 -4.33
C ASP A 203 -26.39 -5.40 -3.50
N LEU A 204 -26.10 -5.37 -2.21
CA LEU A 204 -26.33 -6.51 -1.30
C LEU A 204 -27.81 -6.87 -1.21
N ARG A 205 -28.71 -5.86 -1.16
CA ARG A 205 -30.15 -6.08 -1.20
C ARG A 205 -30.56 -6.78 -2.50
N GLY A 206 -30.00 -6.38 -3.64
CA GLY A 206 -30.19 -7.04 -4.93
C GLY A 206 -29.73 -8.50 -4.93
N LYS A 207 -28.73 -8.85 -4.12
CA LYS A 207 -28.24 -10.22 -3.88
C LYS A 207 -29.01 -10.98 -2.80
N GLY A 208 -30.08 -10.39 -2.24
CA GLY A 208 -30.90 -10.99 -1.18
C GLY A 208 -30.33 -10.87 0.23
N ILE A 209 -29.22 -10.15 0.42
CA ILE A 209 -28.60 -9.89 1.71
C ILE A 209 -29.16 -8.59 2.26
N LYS A 210 -29.89 -8.65 3.38
CA LYS A 210 -30.42 -7.45 4.03
C LYS A 210 -29.42 -6.96 5.07
N LEU A 211 -28.95 -5.73 4.88
CA LEU A 211 -28.09 -5.03 5.82
C LEU A 211 -28.76 -3.72 6.22
N GLU A 212 -29.01 -3.54 7.52
CA GLU A 212 -29.52 -2.28 8.05
C GLU A 212 -28.37 -1.31 8.29
N VAL A 213 -28.53 -0.06 7.85
CA VAL A 213 -27.52 0.99 8.05
C VAL A 213 -27.79 1.65 9.41
N PRO A 214 -26.87 1.54 10.39
CA PRO A 214 -27.03 2.16 11.70
C PRO A 214 -26.83 3.68 11.60
N GLY A 215 -27.09 4.41 12.70
CA GLY A 215 -26.93 5.86 12.74
C GLY A 215 -25.48 6.34 12.54
N GLU A 216 -24.50 5.56 12.99
CA GLU A 216 -23.07 5.84 12.84
C GLU A 216 -22.36 4.67 12.13
N PRO A 217 -22.61 4.47 10.83
CA PRO A 217 -22.13 3.28 10.10
C PRO A 217 -20.62 3.17 10.03
N LEU A 218 -19.89 4.29 10.18
CA LEU A 218 -18.44 4.31 10.18
C LEU A 218 -17.80 3.74 11.44
N HIS A 219 -18.57 3.58 12.51
CA HIS A 219 -18.11 3.18 13.83
C HIS A 219 -18.87 1.96 14.39
N ASP A 220 -19.85 1.44 13.65
CA ASP A 220 -20.60 0.26 14.06
C ASP A 220 -19.87 -1.03 13.63
N ALA A 221 -19.30 -1.74 14.60
CA ALA A 221 -18.50 -2.93 14.36
C ALA A 221 -19.31 -4.07 13.67
N ALA A 222 -20.60 -4.19 13.97
CA ALA A 222 -21.44 -5.25 13.39
C ALA A 222 -21.73 -4.96 11.91
N PHE A 223 -22.04 -3.71 11.58
CA PHE A 223 -22.22 -3.25 10.22
C PHE A 223 -20.93 -3.41 9.40
N ILE A 224 -19.79 -2.96 9.93
CA ILE A 224 -18.49 -3.06 9.26
C ILE A 224 -18.14 -4.53 8.99
N ALA A 225 -18.30 -5.41 9.98
CA ALA A 225 -18.02 -6.84 9.83
C ALA A 225 -18.94 -7.49 8.78
N ALA A 226 -20.24 -7.20 8.81
CA ALA A 226 -21.20 -7.74 7.86
C ALA A 226 -20.94 -7.26 6.43
N LEU A 227 -20.58 -5.99 6.26
CA LEU A 227 -20.25 -5.45 4.95
C LEU A 227 -18.96 -6.06 4.39
N ASN A 228 -17.90 -6.19 5.20
CA ASN A 228 -16.66 -6.88 4.79
C ASN A 228 -16.95 -8.32 4.37
N ALA A 229 -17.64 -9.09 5.21
CA ALA A 229 -17.95 -10.49 4.94
C ALA A 229 -18.77 -10.70 3.66
N ALA A 230 -19.58 -9.71 3.26
CA ALA A 230 -20.38 -9.79 2.05
C ALA A 230 -19.58 -9.58 0.75
N TYR A 231 -18.36 -9.04 0.85
CA TYR A 231 -17.47 -8.77 -0.29
C TYR A 231 -16.10 -9.47 -0.17
N ASP A 232 -15.91 -10.33 0.81
CA ASP A 232 -14.71 -11.18 0.90
C ASP A 232 -14.78 -12.35 -0.09
N LEU A 233 -13.59 -12.81 -0.53
CA LEU A 233 -13.38 -13.94 -1.45
C LEU A 233 -13.06 -15.23 -0.68
#